data_AF-A0A667XMD4-F1
#
_entry.id   AF-A0A667XMD4-F1
#
_cell.length_a   1.000
_cell.length_b   1.000
_cell.length_c   1.000
_cell.angle_alpha   90.00
_cell.angle_beta   90.00
_cell.angle_gamma   90.00
#
_symmetry.space_group_name_H-M   'P 1'
#
loop_
_entity.id
_entity.type
_entity.pdbx_description
1 polymer ?
#
loop_
_entity_poly.entity_id
_entity_poly.type
_entity_poly.pdbx_seq_one_letter_code
_entity_poly.pdbx_strand_id
1 'polypeptide(L)'
;MGSAPYSAGDWKGKGRGGLQELGCMPWKVSKQKGQDLSSSSSSLSPPAPPQPSATSPSIYHEKQRRELCALHALNNVFQDGTAFSRDTLQEIYQRLSPGTLVTPHKKSMLGNGNYDVNVIMAALQTRGFEAVWWDKRRDVGSIELSNVTGFILNVPSNLRWGPLRLPLKRQHWIGVREVGGVYYNLDSKLRSPQPIGNPDELRKFLRHQLRGKNCELLLVVSEEVEAHQTWRSDGC
;
A
#
# COMPACT_ATOMS: atom_id res chain seq x y z
N MET A 1 -56.05 32.17 25.35
CA MET A 1 -57.10 31.14 25.16
C MET A 1 -56.75 30.43 23.86
N GLY A 2 -55.91 29.40 23.87
CA GLY A 2 -56.27 27.98 24.06
C GLY A 2 -56.54 27.37 22.67
N SER A 3 -55.95 26.27 22.18
CA SER A 3 -55.16 25.18 22.76
C SER A 3 -54.45 24.43 21.60
N ALA A 4 -53.30 23.81 21.84
CA ALA A 4 -52.78 22.66 21.07
C ALA A 4 -53.33 21.35 21.70
N PRO A 5 -52.91 20.11 21.36
CA PRO A 5 -52.19 19.54 20.20
C PRO A 5 -52.80 18.20 19.67
N TYR A 6 -52.25 17.61 18.61
CA TYR A 6 -52.28 16.15 18.32
C TYR A 6 -51.06 15.83 17.43
N SER A 7 -49.99 15.18 17.90
CA SER A 7 -49.75 13.80 18.38
C SER A 7 -49.13 12.90 17.31
N ALA A 8 -48.09 12.20 17.75
CA ALA A 8 -47.12 11.46 16.96
C ALA A 8 -47.67 10.13 16.41
N GLY A 9 -47.20 9.78 15.21
CA GLY A 9 -47.30 8.45 14.61
C GLY A 9 -45.90 7.82 14.54
N ASP A 10 -45.78 6.71 15.24
CA ASP A 10 -44.59 5.93 15.59
C ASP A 10 -44.01 5.17 14.38
N TRP A 11 -42.79 5.50 13.91
CA TRP A 11 -42.01 4.63 13.02
C TRP A 11 -40.77 4.10 13.75
N LYS A 12 -41.01 3.03 14.50
CA LYS A 12 -40.01 2.19 15.15
C LYS A 12 -39.44 1.18 14.15
N GLY A 13 -38.44 1.60 13.38
CA GLY A 13 -37.64 0.73 12.51
C GLY A 13 -36.24 0.55 13.06
N LYS A 14 -36.03 -0.50 13.88
CA LYS A 14 -34.69 -0.96 14.28
C LYS A 14 -33.91 -1.39 13.04
N GLY A 15 -33.00 -0.54 12.57
CA GLY A 15 -31.91 -0.91 11.69
C GLY A 15 -30.60 -0.51 12.35
N ARG A 16 -29.98 -1.41 13.12
CA ARG A 16 -28.57 -1.28 13.52
C ARG A 16 -27.73 -1.37 12.25
N GLY A 17 -27.58 -0.27 11.53
CA GLY A 17 -26.56 -0.09 10.51
C GLY A 17 -25.22 0.02 11.20
N GLY A 18 -24.60 -1.12 11.48
CA GLY A 18 -23.23 -1.18 11.97
C GLY A 18 -22.33 -0.40 11.01
N LEU A 19 -21.68 0.64 11.54
CA LEU A 19 -20.61 1.37 10.88
C LEU A 19 -19.50 0.35 10.56
N GLN A 20 -19.49 -0.19 9.33
CA GLN A 20 -18.48 -1.14 8.92
C GLN A 20 -17.12 -0.44 8.89
N GLU A 21 -16.30 -0.85 9.85
CA GLU A 21 -14.97 -0.37 10.19
C GLU A 21 -14.00 -0.66 9.01
N LEU A 22 -13.71 0.34 8.18
CA LEU A 22 -12.69 0.28 7.11
C LEU A 22 -11.26 0.36 7.69
N GLY A 23 -10.95 -0.47 8.68
CA GLY A 23 -9.56 -0.73 9.07
C GLY A 23 -8.89 -1.67 8.07
N CYS A 24 -7.55 -1.73 8.08
CA CYS A 24 -6.74 -2.68 7.32
C CYS A 24 -7.17 -4.13 7.59
N MET A 25 -8.18 -4.61 6.87
CA MET A 25 -8.65 -6.00 6.91
C MET A 25 -7.68 -6.85 6.09
N PRO A 26 -7.40 -8.09 6.53
CA PRO A 26 -6.62 -9.02 5.72
C PRO A 26 -7.36 -9.25 4.40
N TRP A 27 -6.75 -8.80 3.30
CA TRP A 27 -7.20 -9.12 1.95
C TRP A 27 -7.26 -10.65 1.82
N LYS A 28 -8.45 -11.18 1.54
CA LYS A 28 -8.62 -12.63 1.38
C LYS A 28 -8.14 -13.02 -0.01
N VAL A 29 -6.99 -13.67 -0.08
CA VAL A 29 -6.57 -14.41 -1.27
C VAL A 29 -7.49 -15.62 -1.42
N SER A 30 -8.23 -15.69 -2.53
CA SER A 30 -8.90 -16.92 -2.90
C SER A 30 -7.84 -17.93 -3.36
N LYS A 31 -7.55 -18.96 -2.55
CA LYS A 31 -6.71 -20.08 -2.96
C LYS A 31 -7.38 -20.78 -4.15
N GLN A 32 -6.74 -20.76 -5.32
CA GLN A 32 -7.06 -21.75 -6.36
C GLN A 32 -6.66 -23.12 -5.82
N LYS A 33 -7.65 -23.99 -5.65
CA LYS A 33 -7.48 -25.38 -5.26
C LYS A 33 -7.08 -26.16 -6.52
N GLY A 34 -5.78 -26.43 -6.67
CA GLY A 34 -5.31 -27.45 -7.61
C GLY A 34 -5.92 -28.79 -7.23
N GLN A 35 -6.69 -29.39 -8.14
CA GLN A 35 -7.23 -30.74 -7.99
C GLN A 35 -6.15 -31.73 -8.41
N ASP A 36 -5.54 -32.40 -7.44
CA ASP A 36 -4.69 -33.56 -7.69
C ASP A 36 -5.58 -34.78 -7.97
N LEU A 37 -5.79 -35.08 -9.25
CA LEU A 37 -6.34 -36.36 -9.71
C LEU A 37 -5.19 -37.37 -9.76
N SER A 38 -5.07 -38.18 -8.71
CA SER A 38 -4.18 -39.34 -8.71
C SER A 38 -4.81 -40.48 -9.51
N SER A 39 -4.11 -40.92 -10.55
CA SER A 39 -4.38 -42.19 -11.24
C SER A 39 -3.06 -42.92 -11.38
N SER A 40 -2.97 -44.05 -10.69
CA SER A 40 -1.80 -44.91 -10.63
C SER A 40 -1.58 -45.61 -11.97
N SER A 41 -0.38 -45.51 -12.52
CA SER A 41 0.15 -46.51 -13.45
C SER A 41 1.67 -46.52 -13.39
N SER A 42 2.19 -47.69 -13.07
CA SER A 42 3.59 -47.99 -12.83
C SER A 42 4.31 -48.22 -14.15
N SER A 43 5.28 -47.38 -14.49
CA SER A 43 6.29 -47.70 -15.52
C SER A 43 7.61 -47.04 -15.17
N LEU A 44 8.64 -47.88 -15.01
CA LEU A 44 10.01 -47.51 -14.66
C LEU A 44 10.67 -46.75 -15.82
N SER A 45 11.02 -45.48 -15.58
CA SER A 45 11.87 -44.65 -16.45
C SER A 45 13.09 -44.16 -15.67
N PRO A 46 14.28 -44.02 -16.30
CA PRO A 46 15.51 -43.61 -15.63
C PRO A 46 15.45 -42.14 -15.12
N PRO A 47 16.26 -41.77 -14.11
CA PRO A 47 16.15 -40.47 -13.46
C PRO A 47 16.52 -39.34 -14.43
N ALA A 48 15.60 -38.38 -14.57
CA ALA A 48 15.82 -37.13 -15.28
C ALA A 48 16.95 -36.32 -14.62
N PRO A 49 17.72 -35.51 -15.38
CA PRO A 49 18.71 -34.61 -14.82
C PRO A 49 18.06 -33.64 -13.81
N PRO A 50 18.80 -33.16 -12.79
CA PRO A 50 18.24 -32.29 -11.76
C PRO A 50 17.63 -31.05 -12.43
N GLN A 51 16.30 -30.99 -12.44
CA GLN A 51 15.54 -29.80 -12.79
C GLN A 51 16.02 -28.68 -11.84
N PRO A 52 16.33 -27.47 -12.33
CA PRO A 52 16.65 -26.35 -11.45
C PRO A 52 15.43 -26.13 -10.56
N SER A 53 15.58 -26.40 -9.27
CA SER A 53 14.60 -26.06 -8.26
C SER A 53 14.30 -24.57 -8.41
N ALA A 54 13.08 -24.24 -8.82
CA ALA A 54 12.61 -22.86 -8.89
C ALA A 54 12.74 -22.27 -7.49
N THR A 55 13.85 -21.58 -7.23
CA THR A 55 14.07 -20.84 -6.00
C THR A 55 13.00 -19.76 -5.95
N SER A 56 12.05 -19.90 -5.03
CA SER A 56 11.07 -18.87 -4.72
C SER A 56 11.82 -17.54 -4.54
N PRO A 57 11.45 -16.47 -5.26
CA PRO A 57 12.14 -15.21 -5.15
C PRO A 57 12.07 -14.72 -3.69
N SER A 58 13.23 -14.38 -3.12
CA SER A 58 13.30 -13.82 -1.78
C SER A 58 12.72 -12.41 -1.81
N ILE A 59 11.60 -12.20 -1.13
CA ILE A 59 10.90 -10.90 -1.08
C ILE A 59 11.50 -10.06 0.04
N TYR A 60 12.04 -8.90 -0.31
CA TYR A 60 12.48 -7.94 0.68
C TYR A 60 11.27 -7.31 1.39
N HIS A 61 11.28 -7.32 2.73
CA HIS A 61 10.23 -6.72 3.54
C HIS A 61 10.78 -6.12 4.82
N GLU A 62 10.76 -4.80 4.88
CA GLU A 62 11.11 -4.04 6.07
C GLU A 62 9.87 -3.78 6.93
N LYS A 63 9.98 -4.16 8.21
CA LYS A 63 8.94 -3.95 9.21
C LYS A 63 9.08 -2.59 9.86
N GLN A 64 7.94 -1.97 10.15
CA GLN A 64 7.89 -0.63 10.69
C GLN A 64 8.57 -0.55 12.04
N ARG A 65 9.49 0.40 12.18
CA ARG A 65 10.01 0.87 13.46
C ARG A 65 9.62 2.32 13.63
N ARG A 66 8.96 2.66 14.75
CA ARG A 66 8.48 4.03 15.06
C ARG A 66 7.47 4.53 14.01
N GLU A 67 7.47 5.81 13.63
CA GLU A 67 6.51 6.36 12.66
C GLU A 67 7.07 6.42 11.22
N LEU A 68 8.17 5.70 10.92
CA LEU A 68 8.89 5.71 9.63
C LEU A 68 8.18 4.97 8.48
N CYS A 69 6.84 4.97 8.45
CA CYS A 69 6.07 4.22 7.44
C CYS A 69 6.41 4.62 5.99
N ALA A 70 6.68 5.90 5.73
CA ALA A 70 7.09 6.38 4.40
C ALA A 70 8.42 5.78 3.93
N LEU A 71 9.43 5.75 4.81
CA LEU A 71 10.75 5.15 4.54
C LEU A 71 10.59 3.68 4.15
N HIS A 72 9.86 2.93 4.97
CA HIS A 72 9.68 1.50 4.74
C HIS A 72 8.81 1.23 3.50
N ALA A 73 7.81 2.05 3.21
CA ALA A 73 7.03 1.93 1.98
C ALA A 73 7.92 2.10 0.73
N LEU A 74 8.82 3.09 0.73
CA LEU A 74 9.81 3.28 -0.33
C LEU A 74 10.74 2.08 -0.45
N ASN A 75 11.45 1.68 0.61
CA ASN A 75 12.36 0.54 0.58
C ASN A 75 11.68 -0.76 0.16
N ASN A 76 10.44 -0.98 0.61
CA ASN A 76 9.64 -2.14 0.21
C ASN A 76 9.26 -2.10 -1.27
N VAL A 77 8.86 -0.95 -1.82
CA VAL A 77 8.57 -0.83 -3.27
C VAL A 77 9.82 -1.09 -4.11
N PHE A 78 10.97 -0.60 -3.67
CA PHE A 78 12.25 -0.80 -4.37
C PHE A 78 12.89 -2.16 -4.11
N GLN A 79 12.31 -2.96 -3.20
CA GLN A 79 12.84 -4.27 -2.78
C GLN A 79 14.31 -4.21 -2.30
N ASP A 80 14.70 -3.09 -1.70
CA ASP A 80 16.07 -2.82 -1.25
C ASP A 80 16.06 -1.95 0.02
N GLY A 81 16.65 -2.48 1.10
CA GLY A 81 16.75 -1.79 2.40
C GLY A 81 17.77 -0.66 2.45
N THR A 82 18.59 -0.54 1.42
CA THR A 82 19.56 0.54 1.23
C THR A 82 19.06 1.57 0.21
N ALA A 83 17.83 1.40 -0.30
CA ALA A 83 17.27 2.32 -1.27
C ALA A 83 17.07 3.72 -0.68
N PHE A 84 16.55 3.80 0.52
CA PHE A 84 16.38 5.05 1.23
C PHE A 84 16.82 4.88 2.67
N SER A 85 17.42 5.94 3.20
CA SER A 85 17.80 6.02 4.60
C SER A 85 16.96 7.07 5.31
N ARG A 86 16.81 6.91 6.62
CA ARG A 86 16.16 7.92 7.46
C ARG A 86 16.85 9.28 7.30
N ASP A 87 18.17 9.30 7.21
CA ASP A 87 18.94 10.54 7.16
C ASP A 87 18.71 11.26 5.83
N THR A 88 18.64 10.53 4.72
CA THR A 88 18.26 11.09 3.40
C THR A 88 16.85 11.70 3.43
N LEU A 89 15.85 10.99 3.97
CA LEU A 89 14.48 11.53 4.08
C LEU A 89 14.41 12.73 5.03
N GLN A 90 15.22 12.72 6.10
CA GLN A 90 15.31 13.82 7.05
C GLN A 90 15.92 15.08 6.44
N GLU A 91 16.94 14.94 5.59
CA GLU A 91 17.54 16.04 4.83
C GLU A 91 16.54 16.64 3.83
N ILE A 92 15.86 15.79 3.07
CA ILE A 92 14.79 16.22 2.14
C ILE A 92 13.70 16.99 2.89
N TYR A 93 13.23 16.46 4.03
CA TYR A 93 12.22 17.12 4.85
C TYR A 93 12.67 18.51 5.32
N GLN A 94 13.93 18.66 5.77
CA GLN A 94 14.48 19.95 6.20
C GLN A 94 14.58 20.95 5.05
N ARG A 95 14.98 20.49 3.86
CA ARG A 95 15.07 21.32 2.65
C ARG A 95 13.70 21.84 2.21
N LEU A 96 12.66 21.00 2.31
CA LEU A 96 11.29 21.38 1.96
C LEU A 96 10.61 22.27 3.03
N SER A 97 11.11 22.27 4.27
CA SER A 97 10.57 23.07 5.39
C SER A 97 11.65 23.94 6.06
N PRO A 98 12.22 24.94 5.36
CA PRO A 98 13.33 25.76 5.86
C PRO A 98 12.95 26.65 7.08
N GLY A 99 11.66 26.81 7.38
CA GLY A 99 11.15 27.66 8.47
C GLY A 99 11.06 27.00 9.86
N THR A 100 11.34 25.70 10.00
CA THR A 100 11.25 24.99 11.31
C THR A 100 12.56 25.03 12.13
N LEU A 101 13.42 26.00 11.80
CA LEU A 101 14.72 26.23 12.44
C LEU A 101 14.54 26.89 13.82
N VAL A 102 14.48 26.05 14.85
CA VAL A 102 14.92 26.45 16.19
C VAL A 102 15.95 25.44 16.69
N THR A 103 17.22 25.86 16.58
CA THR A 103 18.47 25.48 17.28
C THR A 103 19.43 24.39 16.74
N PRO A 104 20.76 24.62 16.90
CA PRO A 104 21.80 24.10 16.00
C PRO A 104 22.42 22.74 16.38
N HIS A 105 22.10 22.13 17.53
CA HIS A 105 22.71 20.85 17.94
C HIS A 105 21.77 19.86 18.67
N LYS A 106 20.43 20.03 18.66
CA LYS A 106 19.52 19.23 19.52
C LYS A 106 18.31 18.52 18.87
N LYS A 107 18.02 18.61 17.57
CA LYS A 107 16.85 17.94 16.94
C LYS A 107 17.15 16.69 16.09
N SER A 108 18.41 16.31 15.92
CA SER A 108 18.86 15.23 15.00
C SER A 108 18.44 13.79 15.38
N MET A 109 17.59 13.60 16.39
CA MET A 109 17.15 12.28 16.88
C MET A 109 15.63 12.14 17.06
N LEU A 110 14.85 13.22 16.84
CA LEU A 110 13.39 13.26 17.08
C LEU A 110 12.58 13.79 15.89
N GLY A 111 13.07 13.57 14.67
CA GLY A 111 12.15 13.43 13.54
C GLY A 111 11.39 12.12 13.76
N ASN A 112 10.14 12.18 14.24
CA ASN A 112 9.39 10.98 14.64
C ASN A 112 9.17 9.97 13.49
N GLY A 113 9.45 10.37 12.24
CA GLY A 113 9.34 9.55 11.04
C GLY A 113 8.07 9.77 10.23
N ASN A 114 7.21 10.69 10.68
CA ASN A 114 5.96 11.07 10.01
C ASN A 114 6.23 11.98 8.80
N TYR A 115 6.82 11.40 7.74
CA TYR A 115 7.08 12.10 6.49
C TYR A 115 5.79 12.20 5.66
N ASP A 116 5.55 13.39 5.10
CA ASP A 116 4.44 13.65 4.18
C ASP A 116 4.78 13.23 2.74
N VAL A 117 3.81 13.41 1.84
CA VAL A 117 3.93 13.05 0.44
C VAL A 117 5.04 13.81 -0.30
N ASN A 118 5.34 15.05 0.08
CA ASN A 118 6.37 15.85 -0.61
C ASN A 118 7.75 15.25 -0.39
N VAL A 119 8.00 14.72 0.82
CA VAL A 119 9.23 13.98 1.11
C VAL A 119 9.32 12.71 0.26
N ILE A 120 8.21 11.98 0.08
CA ILE A 120 8.16 10.78 -0.77
C ILE A 120 8.45 11.13 -2.23
N MET A 121 7.78 12.14 -2.79
CA MET A 121 7.99 12.59 -4.17
C MET A 121 9.43 13.03 -4.39
N ALA A 122 9.96 13.90 -3.53
CA ALA A 122 11.33 14.37 -3.63
C ALA A 122 12.36 13.24 -3.44
N ALA A 123 12.07 12.22 -2.62
CA ALA A 123 12.95 11.06 -2.47
C ALA A 123 13.01 10.24 -3.76
N LEU A 124 11.86 9.94 -4.39
CA LEU A 124 11.80 9.22 -5.66
C LEU A 124 12.61 9.92 -6.76
N GLN A 125 12.50 11.25 -6.83
CA GLN A 125 13.24 12.08 -7.79
C GLN A 125 14.75 11.99 -7.61
N THR A 126 15.27 11.76 -6.40
CA THR A 126 16.72 11.56 -6.22
C THR A 126 17.25 10.26 -6.87
N ARG A 127 16.36 9.39 -7.34
CA ARG A 127 16.68 8.09 -7.93
C ARG A 127 16.18 7.90 -9.36
N GLY A 128 15.71 8.94 -10.04
CA GLY A 128 15.22 8.80 -11.42
C GLY A 128 13.77 8.29 -11.53
N PHE A 129 12.98 8.45 -10.47
CA PHE A 129 11.58 8.03 -10.41
C PHE A 129 10.66 9.19 -10.08
N GLU A 130 9.43 9.08 -10.56
CA GLU A 130 8.36 10.02 -10.27
C GLU A 130 7.20 9.33 -9.55
N ALA A 131 6.47 10.11 -8.77
CA ALA A 131 5.22 9.69 -8.13
C ALA A 131 4.03 10.34 -8.85
N VAL A 132 3.30 9.52 -9.61
CA VAL A 132 2.08 9.95 -10.30
C VAL A 132 0.90 9.81 -9.36
N TRP A 133 0.19 10.90 -9.11
CA TRP A 133 -1.02 10.87 -8.30
C TRP A 133 -2.18 10.26 -9.09
N TRP A 134 -2.72 9.14 -8.61
CA TRP A 134 -3.85 8.51 -9.28
C TRP A 134 -5.17 9.23 -9.00
N ASP A 135 -5.89 9.60 -10.06
CA ASP A 135 -7.24 10.14 -9.96
C ASP A 135 -8.23 9.00 -9.68
N LYS A 136 -8.77 8.96 -8.44
CA LYS A 136 -9.72 7.92 -8.00
C LYS A 136 -11.02 7.86 -8.81
N ARG A 137 -11.31 8.88 -9.62
CA ARG A 137 -12.48 8.91 -10.51
C ARG A 137 -12.26 8.06 -11.77
N ARG A 138 -11.00 7.75 -12.10
CA ARG A 138 -10.63 6.90 -13.23
C ARG A 138 -10.62 5.43 -12.82
N ASP A 139 -10.91 4.56 -13.78
CA ASP A 139 -10.82 3.13 -13.54
C ASP A 139 -9.36 2.66 -13.54
N VAL A 140 -8.99 1.91 -12.51
CA VAL A 140 -7.62 1.36 -12.36
C VAL A 140 -7.27 0.36 -13.47
N GLY A 141 -8.25 -0.08 -14.28
CA GLY A 141 -8.03 -0.84 -15.50
C GLY A 141 -7.22 -0.07 -16.55
N SER A 142 -7.26 1.27 -16.53
CA SER A 142 -6.48 2.13 -17.43
C SER A 142 -5.02 2.35 -16.99
N ILE A 143 -4.57 1.70 -15.91
CA ILE A 143 -3.16 1.71 -15.51
C ILE A 143 -2.42 0.65 -16.33
N GLU A 144 -1.36 1.08 -17.03
CA GLU A 144 -0.42 0.19 -17.70
C GLU A 144 0.55 -0.39 -16.66
N LEU A 145 0.20 -1.53 -16.09
CA LEU A 145 0.89 -2.10 -14.94
C LEU A 145 2.35 -2.47 -15.23
N SER A 146 2.69 -2.81 -16.48
CA SER A 146 4.07 -3.13 -16.87
C SER A 146 5.01 -1.93 -16.78
N ASN A 147 4.48 -0.71 -16.89
CA ASN A 147 5.25 0.53 -16.81
C ASN A 147 5.31 1.09 -15.38
N VAL A 148 4.62 0.46 -14.43
CA VAL A 148 4.60 0.86 -13.02
C VAL A 148 5.57 0.01 -12.22
N THR A 149 6.56 0.67 -11.61
CA THR A 149 7.53 0.04 -10.72
C THR A 149 6.85 -0.43 -9.44
N GLY A 150 5.93 0.34 -8.88
CA GLY A 150 5.14 -0.10 -7.75
C GLY A 150 4.13 0.95 -7.33
N PHE A 151 3.42 0.68 -6.25
CA PHE A 151 2.36 1.54 -5.77
C PHE A 151 2.62 1.93 -4.32
N ILE A 152 2.36 3.18 -3.99
CA ILE A 152 2.35 3.67 -2.62
C ILE A 152 0.93 4.12 -2.32
N LEU A 153 0.29 3.53 -1.29
CA LEU A 153 -1.02 3.97 -0.84
C LEU A 153 -0.90 4.73 0.48
N ASN A 154 -1.69 5.79 0.60
CA ASN A 154 -1.94 6.48 1.85
C ASN A 154 -3.26 5.99 2.43
N VAL A 155 -3.24 5.16 3.46
CA VAL A 155 -4.47 4.57 4.02
C VAL A 155 -4.72 5.02 5.47
N PRO A 156 -5.99 5.21 5.88
CA PRO A 156 -6.30 5.49 7.28
C PRO A 156 -5.97 4.27 8.14
N SER A 157 -5.15 4.47 9.18
CA SER A 157 -4.74 3.45 10.13
C SER A 157 -5.19 3.83 11.54
N ASN A 158 -5.79 2.87 12.25
CA ASN A 158 -6.12 3.03 13.66
C ASN A 158 -4.84 2.92 14.51
N LEU A 159 -4.69 3.82 15.49
CA LEU A 159 -3.64 3.70 16.50
C LEU A 159 -3.99 2.58 17.49
N ARG A 160 -3.10 1.57 17.60
CA ARG A 160 -3.24 0.51 18.60
C ARG A 160 -2.49 0.92 19.87
N TRP A 161 -3.20 1.10 20.97
CA TRP A 161 -2.61 1.34 22.29
C TRP A 161 -3.00 0.18 23.21
N GLY A 162 -2.17 -0.87 23.22
CA GLY A 162 -2.48 -2.12 23.91
C GLY A 162 -3.78 -2.77 23.40
N PRO A 163 -4.69 -3.21 24.28
CA PRO A 163 -5.97 -3.81 23.86
C PRO A 163 -6.98 -2.78 23.32
N LEU A 164 -6.73 -1.47 23.51
CA LEU A 164 -7.65 -0.40 23.12
C LEU A 164 -7.35 0.09 21.69
N ARG A 165 -8.37 0.03 20.83
CA ARG A 165 -8.36 0.72 19.52
C ARG A 165 -8.86 2.14 19.75
N LEU A 166 -7.95 3.10 19.78
CA LEU A 166 -8.35 4.50 19.85
C LEU A 166 -8.90 4.93 18.48
N PRO A 167 -10.01 5.69 18.42
CA PRO A 167 -10.61 6.17 17.17
C PRO A 167 -9.77 7.27 16.48
N LEU A 168 -8.50 7.42 16.85
CA LEU A 168 -7.58 8.36 16.23
C LEU A 168 -7.02 7.71 14.95
N LYS A 169 -7.57 8.13 13.81
CA LYS A 169 -7.11 7.72 12.49
C LYS A 169 -5.87 8.53 12.13
N ARG A 170 -4.75 7.85 11.92
CA ARG A 170 -3.54 8.44 11.35
C ARG A 170 -3.35 7.90 9.94
N GLN A 171 -2.81 8.73 9.07
CA GLN A 171 -2.41 8.29 7.74
C GLN A 171 -1.21 7.34 7.85
N HIS A 172 -1.16 6.38 6.94
CA HIS A 172 -0.16 5.31 6.93
C HIS A 172 0.19 4.96 5.49
N TRP A 173 1.49 5.04 5.20
CA TRP A 173 2.03 4.70 3.89
C TRP A 173 2.27 3.19 3.78
N ILE A 174 1.73 2.58 2.74
CA ILE A 174 1.96 1.16 2.40
C ILE A 174 2.53 1.04 0.99
N GLY A 175 3.49 0.12 0.82
CA GLY A 175 4.02 -0.25 -0.49
C GLY A 175 3.30 -1.47 -1.05
N VAL A 176 3.10 -1.49 -2.37
CA VAL A 176 2.67 -2.66 -3.14
C VAL A 176 3.61 -2.84 -4.32
N ARG A 177 4.11 -4.05 -4.53
CA ARG A 177 5.10 -4.34 -5.57
C ARG A 177 4.90 -5.74 -6.15
N GLU A 178 5.15 -5.88 -7.44
CA GLU A 178 5.30 -7.17 -8.10
C GLU A 178 6.68 -7.76 -7.85
N VAL A 179 6.72 -9.00 -7.38
CA VAL A 179 7.95 -9.77 -7.21
C VAL A 179 7.69 -11.18 -7.74
N GLY A 180 8.41 -11.56 -8.81
CA GLY A 180 8.26 -12.88 -9.43
C GLY A 180 6.85 -13.18 -9.95
N GLY A 181 6.20 -12.23 -10.63
CA GLY A 181 4.88 -12.43 -11.23
C GLY A 181 3.69 -12.29 -10.27
N VAL A 182 3.93 -11.98 -9.00
CA VAL A 182 2.89 -11.83 -7.97
C VAL A 182 3.01 -10.48 -7.30
N TYR A 183 1.88 -9.77 -7.18
CA TYR A 183 1.81 -8.54 -6.40
C TYR A 183 1.67 -8.85 -4.92
N TYR A 184 2.40 -8.11 -4.09
CA TYR A 184 2.37 -8.23 -2.64
C TYR A 184 1.99 -6.91 -1.99
N ASN A 185 1.15 -6.99 -0.96
CA ASN A 185 1.01 -5.94 0.02
C ASN A 185 2.21 -6.02 0.98
N LEU A 186 3.02 -4.97 0.94
CA LEU A 186 4.24 -4.80 1.72
C LEU A 186 4.07 -3.75 2.82
N ASP A 187 2.86 -3.61 3.36
CA ASP A 187 2.62 -2.84 4.57
C ASP A 187 3.63 -3.25 5.66
N SER A 188 4.39 -2.27 6.13
CA SER A 188 5.44 -2.43 7.13
C SER A 188 4.88 -2.84 8.50
N LYS A 189 3.58 -2.71 8.75
CA LYS A 189 2.89 -3.24 9.95
C LYS A 189 2.61 -4.74 9.88
N LEU A 190 2.73 -5.37 8.71
CA LEU A 190 2.50 -6.80 8.56
C LEU A 190 3.68 -7.60 9.12
N ARG A 191 3.40 -8.84 9.56
CA ARG A 191 4.45 -9.76 10.02
C ARG A 191 5.27 -10.35 8.87
N SER A 192 4.72 -10.34 7.66
CA SER A 192 5.32 -10.83 6.42
C SER A 192 4.58 -10.22 5.23
N PRO A 193 5.17 -10.19 4.03
CA PRO A 193 4.46 -9.85 2.78
C PRO A 193 3.16 -10.64 2.66
N GLN A 194 2.09 -9.95 2.28
CA GLN A 194 0.80 -10.59 2.00
C GLN A 194 0.59 -10.64 0.49
N PRO A 195 0.51 -11.82 -0.13
CA PRO A 195 0.23 -11.90 -1.56
C PRO A 195 -1.14 -11.29 -1.85
N ILE A 196 -1.21 -10.46 -2.87
CA ILE A 196 -2.45 -9.96 -3.46
C ILE A 196 -2.86 -10.88 -4.59
N GLY A 197 -1.91 -11.21 -5.49
CA GLY A 197 -2.11 -12.13 -6.61
C GLY A 197 -1.62 -11.56 -7.93
N ASN A 198 -2.32 -11.90 -9.00
CA ASN A 198 -2.05 -11.48 -10.37
C ASN A 198 -2.54 -10.03 -10.65
N PRO A 199 -2.36 -9.48 -11.86
CA PRO A 199 -2.84 -8.14 -12.23
C PRO A 199 -4.33 -7.88 -11.94
N ASP A 200 -5.21 -8.85 -12.15
CA ASP A 200 -6.65 -8.67 -11.93
C ASP A 200 -7.00 -8.59 -10.45
N GLU A 201 -6.35 -9.42 -9.62
CA GLU A 201 -6.47 -9.35 -8.16
C GLU A 201 -5.90 -8.04 -7.61
N LEU A 202 -4.80 -7.54 -8.17
CA LEU A 202 -4.30 -6.21 -7.86
C LEU A 202 -5.33 -5.12 -8.17
N ARG A 203 -5.93 -5.13 -9.37
CA ARG A 203 -6.96 -4.15 -9.75
C ARG A 203 -8.17 -4.22 -8.83
N LYS A 204 -8.58 -5.42 -8.38
CA LYS A 204 -9.64 -5.57 -7.37
C LYS A 204 -9.22 -4.99 -6.02
N PHE A 205 -7.99 -5.24 -5.58
CA PHE A 205 -7.41 -4.69 -4.36
C PHE A 205 -7.38 -3.16 -4.38
N LEU A 206 -6.85 -2.55 -5.44
CA LEU A 206 -6.77 -1.10 -5.58
C LEU A 206 -8.17 -0.46 -5.60
N ARG A 207 -9.12 -1.01 -6.36
CA ARG A 207 -10.53 -0.55 -6.34
C ARG A 207 -11.13 -0.62 -4.94
N HIS A 208 -10.84 -1.67 -4.19
CA HIS A 208 -11.33 -1.80 -2.82
C HIS A 208 -10.77 -0.71 -1.91
N GLN A 209 -9.46 -0.45 -1.96
CA GLN A 209 -8.81 0.59 -1.16
C GLN A 209 -9.31 1.99 -1.50
N LEU A 210 -9.40 2.30 -2.80
CA LEU A 210 -9.81 3.63 -3.30
C LEU A 210 -11.28 3.99 -3.03
N ARG A 211 -12.14 3.03 -2.68
CA ARG A 211 -13.50 3.32 -2.17
C ARG A 211 -13.48 4.06 -0.84
N GLY A 212 -12.39 3.97 -0.07
CA GLY A 212 -12.22 4.70 1.18
C GLY A 212 -12.03 6.20 0.92
N LYS A 213 -12.81 7.04 1.61
CA LYS A 213 -12.79 8.51 1.45
C LYS A 213 -11.37 9.11 1.57
N ASN A 214 -10.54 8.54 2.44
CA ASN A 214 -9.20 9.08 2.77
C ASN A 214 -8.05 8.18 2.28
N CYS A 215 -8.27 7.37 1.23
CA CYS A 215 -7.24 6.52 0.65
C CYS A 215 -6.62 7.13 -0.61
N GLU A 216 -5.35 7.51 -0.62
CA GLU A 216 -4.68 8.02 -1.83
C GLU A 216 -3.78 6.95 -2.45
N LEU A 217 -3.52 7.06 -3.75
CA LEU A 217 -2.69 6.13 -4.50
C LEU A 217 -1.68 6.91 -5.34
N LEU A 218 -0.42 6.56 -5.19
CA LEU A 218 0.69 7.03 -6.02
C LEU A 218 1.20 5.85 -6.85
N LEU A 219 1.40 6.07 -8.14
CA LEU A 219 2.14 5.16 -9.00
C LEU A 219 3.61 5.58 -8.97
N VAL A 220 4.51 4.65 -8.67
CA VAL A 220 5.95 4.86 -8.77
C VAL A 220 6.38 4.41 -10.16
N VAL A 221 6.89 5.34 -10.95
CA VAL A 221 7.26 5.13 -12.37
C VAL A 221 8.63 5.74 -12.62
N SER A 222 9.34 5.32 -13.67
CA SER A 222 10.58 6.02 -14.06
C SER A 222 10.26 7.41 -14.61
N GLU A 223 11.24 8.30 -14.57
CA GLU A 223 11.13 9.64 -15.18
C GLU A 223 10.70 9.57 -16.66
N GLU A 224 11.22 8.60 -17.41
CA GLU A 224 10.85 8.39 -18.82
C GLU A 224 9.37 8.01 -18.99
N VAL A 225 8.87 7.09 -18.16
CA VAL A 225 7.47 6.67 -18.20
C VAL A 225 6.55 7.84 -17.85
N GLU A 226 6.93 8.69 -16.91
CA GLU A 226 6.16 9.89 -16.58
C GLU A 226 6.20 10.92 -17.71
N ALA A 227 7.38 11.20 -18.27
CA ALA A 227 7.54 12.17 -19.35
C ALA A 227 6.67 11.84 -20.57
N HIS A 228 6.53 10.56 -20.89
CA HIS A 228 5.70 10.07 -21.99
C HIS A 228 4.28 9.69 -21.58
N GLN A 229 3.95 9.76 -20.28
CA GLN A 229 2.68 9.34 -19.70
C GLN A 229 2.30 7.89 -20.05
N THR A 230 3.27 6.99 -20.24
CA THR A 230 3.00 5.60 -20.68
C THR A 230 2.49 4.70 -19.56
N TRP A 231 2.40 5.21 -18.32
CA TRP A 231 1.75 4.54 -17.19
C TRP A 231 0.22 4.49 -17.30
N ARG A 232 -0.36 5.31 -18.18
CA ARG A 232 -1.77 5.19 -18.56
C ARG A 232 -1.86 4.47 -19.90
N SER A 233 -2.75 3.49 -19.97
CA SER A 233 -3.19 2.97 -21.26
C SER A 233 -4.19 3.99 -21.80
N ASP A 234 -3.89 4.60 -22.95
CA ASP A 234 -4.89 5.38 -23.69
C ASP A 234 -6.01 4.41 -24.07
N GLY A 235 -7.12 4.48 -23.34
CA GLY A 235 -8.24 3.59 -23.55
C GLY A 235 -8.80 3.73 -24.97
N CYS A 236 -9.03 2.60 -25.63
CA CYS A 236 -10.12 2.48 -26.60
C CYS A 236 -11.44 2.95 -26.00
#